data_AF-A0A538QKI4-F1
#
_entry.id   AF-A0A538QKI4-F1
#
_cell.length_a   1.000
_cell.length_b   1.000
_cell.length_c   1.000
_cell.angle_alpha   90.00
_cell.angle_beta   90.00
_cell.angle_gamma   90.00
#
_symmetry.space_group_name_H-M   'P 1'
#
loop_
_entity.id
_entity.type
_entity.pdbx_description
1 polymer ?
#
loop_
_entity_poly.entity_id
_entity_poly.type
_entity_poly.pdbx_seq_one_letter_code
_entity_poly.pdbx_strand_id
1 'polypeptide(L)'
;MRAISMSLLGLVLLAGVAHAGPKPDCSNAAIRKVRAAADKAVAARDHGKAIALLEPLLRECGDSQSASERAWVANDLAVAYERNGQYVECERLMAPLSHPKSGLREPGNEKLVKAIEFNLDYCSKALDAKYAAIKPGGCALTVDKAIATAAAPPALVPKGASAACVALLRGVRPPRSADGDPDVQDVVCPVVAVVWKGARAVERKDLPAGTGALADESFCCNLSALAAGTQGGKTLIRVRGQGLICGGGDGDRANDMIYEWNGSALAPALDASVTFR
;
A
#
# COMPACT_ATOMS: atom_id res chain seq x y z
N MET A 1 44.65 5.11 -40.07
CA MET A 1 43.55 4.39 -40.77
C MET A 1 43.08 3.28 -39.85
N ARG A 2 41.91 3.43 -39.20
CA ARG A 2 41.27 2.38 -38.39
C ARG A 2 39.79 2.34 -38.80
N ALA A 3 39.33 1.16 -39.22
CA ALA A 3 38.03 0.91 -39.81
C ALA A 3 36.92 0.92 -38.74
N ILE A 4 35.82 1.61 -39.05
CA ILE A 4 34.59 1.66 -38.25
C ILE A 4 33.67 0.56 -38.78
N SER A 5 33.38 -0.45 -37.96
CA SER A 5 32.44 -1.53 -38.28
C SER A 5 31.05 -1.16 -37.80
N MET A 6 30.17 -0.72 -38.71
CA MET A 6 28.75 -0.50 -38.47
C MET A 6 28.02 -1.86 -38.43
N SER A 7 27.49 -2.23 -37.27
CA SER A 7 26.55 -3.36 -37.16
C SER A 7 25.12 -2.83 -37.23
N LEU A 8 24.40 -3.19 -38.30
CA LEU A 8 22.96 -2.99 -38.43
C LEU A 8 22.22 -3.89 -37.41
N LEU A 9 21.47 -3.29 -36.48
CA LEU A 9 20.45 -4.00 -35.71
C LEU A 9 19.16 -4.05 -36.54
N GLY A 10 18.77 -5.26 -36.95
CA GLY A 10 17.45 -5.53 -37.54
C GLY A 10 16.37 -5.56 -36.47
N LEU A 11 15.37 -4.69 -36.60
CA LEU A 11 14.19 -4.62 -35.74
C LEU A 11 13.13 -5.62 -36.24
N VAL A 12 12.88 -6.70 -35.49
CA VAL A 12 11.79 -7.65 -35.79
C VAL A 12 10.52 -7.18 -35.08
N LEU A 13 9.57 -6.66 -35.84
CA LEU A 13 8.21 -6.33 -35.37
C LEU A 13 7.37 -7.62 -35.32
N LEU A 14 7.23 -8.19 -34.12
CA LEU A 14 6.25 -9.24 -33.85
C LEU A 14 4.87 -8.59 -33.60
N ALA A 15 4.02 -8.58 -34.62
CA ALA A 15 2.61 -8.25 -34.47
C ALA A 15 1.90 -9.41 -33.73
N GLY A 16 1.68 -9.24 -32.43
CA GLY A 16 0.90 -10.19 -31.63
C GLY A 16 -0.57 -10.15 -32.03
N VAL A 17 -1.06 -11.22 -32.64
CA VAL A 17 -2.49 -11.44 -32.91
C VAL A 17 -3.18 -11.71 -31.57
N ALA A 18 -3.88 -10.70 -31.04
CA ALA A 18 -4.73 -10.84 -29.86
C ALA A 18 -5.87 -11.80 -30.18
N HIS A 19 -5.73 -13.06 -29.77
CA HIS A 19 -6.81 -14.04 -29.84
C HIS A 19 -7.85 -13.68 -28.77
N ALA A 20 -8.96 -13.08 -29.20
CA ALA A 20 -10.14 -12.92 -28.37
C ALA A 20 -10.72 -14.32 -28.08
N GLY A 21 -10.36 -14.88 -26.93
CA GLY A 21 -10.97 -16.10 -26.43
C GLY A 21 -12.50 -15.95 -26.27
N PRO A 22 -13.24 -17.07 -26.14
CA PRO A 22 -14.67 -17.01 -25.90
C PRO A 22 -14.97 -16.15 -24.68
N LYS A 23 -16.01 -15.29 -24.79
CA LYS A 23 -16.43 -14.42 -23.70
C LYS A 23 -16.77 -15.28 -22.47
N PRO A 24 -16.26 -14.94 -21.28
CA PRO A 24 -16.56 -15.66 -20.05
C PRO A 24 -18.07 -15.68 -19.77
N ASP A 25 -18.58 -16.85 -19.35
CA ASP A 25 -19.97 -17.03 -18.94
C ASP A 25 -20.17 -16.45 -17.54
N CYS A 26 -20.84 -15.30 -17.49
CA CYS A 26 -21.16 -14.59 -16.25
C CYS A 26 -22.56 -14.88 -15.71
N SER A 27 -23.18 -16.00 -16.12
CA SER A 27 -24.44 -16.43 -15.54
C SER A 27 -24.30 -16.84 -14.07
N ASN A 28 -25.37 -16.68 -13.29
CA ASN A 28 -25.40 -17.09 -11.88
C ASN A 28 -25.07 -18.58 -11.68
N ALA A 29 -25.43 -19.44 -12.63
CA ALA A 29 -25.09 -20.85 -12.61
C ALA A 29 -23.57 -21.07 -12.78
N ALA A 30 -22.94 -20.37 -13.72
CA ALA A 30 -21.50 -20.43 -13.95
C ALA A 30 -20.71 -19.89 -12.74
N ILE A 31 -21.11 -18.73 -12.21
CA ILE A 31 -20.52 -18.13 -11.00
C ILE A 31 -20.57 -19.13 -9.83
N ARG A 32 -21.75 -19.71 -9.54
CA ARG A 32 -21.90 -20.70 -8.45
C ARG A 32 -21.02 -21.93 -8.67
N LYS A 33 -20.89 -22.40 -9.91
CA LYS A 33 -20.04 -23.54 -10.25
C LYS A 33 -18.56 -23.23 -9.98
N VAL A 34 -18.09 -22.04 -10.37
CA VAL A 34 -16.70 -21.61 -10.12
C VAL A 34 -16.45 -21.47 -8.62
N ARG A 35 -17.36 -20.82 -7.88
CA ARG A 35 -17.25 -20.69 -6.42
C ARG A 35 -17.19 -22.04 -5.71
N ALA A 36 -18.08 -22.97 -6.07
CA ALA A 36 -18.07 -24.32 -5.51
C ALA A 36 -16.76 -25.10 -5.82
N ALA A 37 -16.13 -24.83 -6.97
CA ALA A 37 -14.83 -25.39 -7.30
C ALA A 37 -13.70 -24.74 -6.48
N ALA A 38 -13.76 -23.43 -6.26
CA ALA A 38 -12.83 -22.71 -5.40
C ALA A 38 -12.95 -23.18 -3.93
N ASP A 39 -14.17 -23.38 -3.41
CA ASP A 39 -14.41 -23.92 -2.06
C ASP A 39 -13.77 -25.30 -1.88
N LYS A 40 -13.89 -26.18 -2.89
CA LYS A 40 -13.22 -27.48 -2.89
C LYS A 40 -11.70 -27.35 -2.88
N ALA A 41 -11.15 -26.38 -3.61
CA ALA A 41 -9.71 -26.10 -3.60
C ALA A 41 -9.25 -25.59 -2.22
N VAL A 42 -9.99 -24.67 -1.59
CA VAL A 42 -9.73 -24.20 -0.22
C VAL A 42 -9.80 -25.35 0.79
N ALA A 43 -10.82 -26.22 0.70
CA ALA A 43 -10.95 -27.39 1.56
C ALA A 43 -9.77 -28.37 1.41
N ALA A 44 -9.20 -28.47 0.20
CA ALA A 44 -7.99 -29.22 -0.09
C ALA A 44 -6.68 -28.49 0.25
N ARG A 45 -6.76 -27.28 0.83
CA ARG A 45 -5.62 -26.36 1.10
C ARG A 45 -4.86 -25.91 -0.15
N ASP A 46 -5.47 -26.04 -1.33
CA ASP A 46 -4.95 -25.54 -2.60
C ASP A 46 -5.44 -24.10 -2.82
N HIS A 47 -4.89 -23.18 -2.03
CA HIS A 47 -5.28 -21.77 -2.05
C HIS A 47 -4.90 -21.09 -3.37
N GLY A 48 -3.77 -21.48 -3.98
CA GLY A 48 -3.35 -20.99 -5.30
C GLY A 48 -4.37 -21.32 -6.40
N LYS A 49 -4.92 -22.53 -6.40
CA LYS A 49 -6.00 -22.89 -7.35
C LYS A 49 -7.30 -22.13 -7.08
N ALA A 50 -7.67 -21.91 -5.82
CA ALA A 50 -8.84 -21.11 -5.49
C ALA A 50 -8.71 -19.68 -6.05
N ILE A 51 -7.53 -19.06 -5.90
CA ILE A 51 -7.21 -17.74 -6.46
C ILE A 51 -7.32 -17.77 -7.99
N ALA A 52 -6.69 -18.74 -8.65
CA ALA A 52 -6.71 -18.87 -10.11
C ALA A 52 -8.13 -19.05 -10.69
N LEU A 53 -9.09 -19.54 -9.89
CA LEU A 53 -10.50 -19.65 -10.26
C LEU A 53 -11.27 -18.34 -10.04
N LEU A 54 -11.03 -17.66 -8.91
CA LEU A 54 -11.82 -16.51 -8.46
C LEU A 54 -11.35 -15.17 -9.05
N GLU A 55 -10.04 -14.98 -9.27
CA GLU A 55 -9.49 -13.75 -9.86
C GLU A 55 -10.07 -13.43 -11.24
N PRO A 56 -10.04 -14.37 -12.23
CA PRO A 56 -10.61 -14.09 -13.55
C PRO A 56 -12.11 -13.83 -13.47
N LEU A 57 -12.81 -14.59 -12.62
CA LEU A 57 -14.25 -14.43 -12.43
C LEU A 57 -14.60 -13.02 -11.94
N LEU A 58 -13.88 -12.51 -10.94
CA LEU A 58 -14.13 -11.17 -10.41
C LEU A 58 -13.79 -10.08 -11.43
N ARG A 59 -12.69 -10.23 -12.17
CA ARG A 59 -12.25 -9.28 -13.19
C ARG A 59 -13.18 -9.23 -14.40
N GLU A 60 -13.66 -10.38 -14.85
CA GLU A 60 -14.37 -10.49 -16.13
C GLU A 60 -15.89 -10.38 -15.99
N CYS A 61 -16.43 -10.78 -14.83
CA CYS A 61 -17.86 -10.75 -14.57
C CYS A 61 -18.30 -9.68 -13.57
N GLY A 62 -17.36 -8.93 -12.97
CA GLY A 62 -17.64 -7.97 -11.90
C GLY A 62 -18.68 -6.90 -12.28
N ASP A 63 -18.65 -6.41 -13.52
CA ASP A 63 -19.59 -5.37 -14.00
C ASP A 63 -20.98 -5.92 -14.34
N SER A 64 -21.12 -7.25 -14.48
CA SER A 64 -22.39 -7.92 -14.79
C SER A 64 -23.13 -8.42 -13.54
N GLN A 65 -22.51 -8.30 -12.37
CA GLN A 65 -23.02 -8.78 -11.09
C GLN A 65 -23.62 -7.65 -10.25
N SER A 66 -24.54 -7.99 -9.35
CA SER A 66 -24.92 -7.07 -8.28
C SER A 66 -23.72 -6.78 -7.36
N ALA A 67 -23.71 -5.63 -6.68
CA ALA A 67 -22.66 -5.26 -5.73
C ALA A 67 -22.46 -6.36 -4.66
N SER A 68 -23.55 -6.93 -4.14
CA SER A 68 -23.50 -7.99 -3.14
C SER A 68 -22.91 -9.30 -3.67
N GLU A 69 -23.25 -9.72 -4.89
CA GLU A 69 -22.67 -10.93 -5.50
C GLU A 69 -21.18 -10.78 -5.76
N ARG A 70 -20.78 -9.63 -6.31
CA ARG A 70 -19.37 -9.28 -6.51
C ARG A 70 -18.61 -9.31 -5.19
N ALA A 71 -19.20 -8.75 -4.14
CA ALA A 71 -18.60 -8.71 -2.81
C ALA A 71 -18.48 -10.09 -2.15
N TRP A 72 -19.43 -11.02 -2.40
CA TRP A 72 -19.27 -12.41 -1.96
C TRP A 72 -18.10 -13.11 -2.66
N VAL A 73 -17.94 -12.93 -3.97
CA VAL A 73 -16.80 -13.48 -4.73
C VAL A 73 -15.48 -12.87 -4.22
N ALA A 74 -15.44 -11.55 -4.01
CA ALA A 74 -14.29 -10.87 -3.44
C ALA A 74 -13.94 -11.36 -2.03
N ASN A 75 -14.95 -11.60 -1.19
CA ASN A 75 -14.76 -12.16 0.14
C ASN A 75 -14.14 -13.57 0.09
N ASP A 76 -14.61 -14.45 -0.80
CA ASP A 76 -14.03 -15.79 -0.97
C ASP A 76 -12.57 -15.72 -1.46
N LEU A 77 -12.29 -14.80 -2.39
CA LEU A 77 -10.95 -14.56 -2.93
C LEU A 77 -10.01 -14.01 -1.84
N ALA A 78 -10.49 -13.10 -1.00
CA ALA A 78 -9.73 -12.55 0.11
C ALA A 78 -9.28 -13.62 1.11
N VAL A 79 -10.16 -14.57 1.45
CA VAL A 79 -9.80 -15.73 2.28
C VAL A 79 -8.71 -16.57 1.61
N ALA A 80 -8.80 -16.78 0.29
CA ALA A 80 -7.78 -17.51 -0.44
C ALA A 80 -6.43 -16.77 -0.46
N TYR A 81 -6.43 -15.45 -0.67
CA TYR A 81 -5.22 -14.61 -0.60
C TYR A 81 -4.57 -14.66 0.78
N GLU A 82 -5.34 -14.52 1.86
CA GLU A 82 -4.83 -14.60 3.23
C GLU A 82 -4.14 -15.94 3.48
N ARG A 83 -4.83 -17.04 3.18
CA ARG A 83 -4.30 -18.40 3.38
C ARG A 83 -3.10 -18.71 2.49
N ASN A 84 -2.93 -17.99 1.38
CA ASN A 84 -1.77 -18.09 0.49
C ASN A 84 -0.64 -17.09 0.84
N GLY A 85 -0.76 -16.31 1.91
CA GLY A 85 0.26 -15.34 2.33
C GLY A 85 0.29 -14.03 1.54
N GLN A 86 -0.72 -13.78 0.72
CA GLN A 86 -0.91 -12.58 -0.12
C GLN A 86 -1.75 -11.53 0.62
N TYR A 87 -1.24 -11.06 1.76
CA TYR A 87 -1.99 -10.20 2.68
C TYR A 87 -2.31 -8.82 2.09
N VAL A 88 -1.47 -8.30 1.21
CA VAL A 88 -1.65 -6.97 0.57
C VAL A 88 -2.78 -7.03 -0.44
N GLU A 89 -2.82 -8.09 -1.24
CA GLU A 89 -3.91 -8.37 -2.17
C GLU A 89 -5.22 -8.56 -1.42
N CYS A 90 -5.19 -9.24 -0.26
CA CYS A 90 -6.36 -9.35 0.58
C CYS A 90 -6.86 -7.98 1.08
N GLU A 91 -6.00 -7.16 1.69
CA GLU A 91 -6.40 -5.83 2.18
C GLU A 91 -6.95 -4.94 1.07
N ARG A 92 -6.25 -4.88 -0.08
CA ARG A 92 -6.67 -4.08 -1.23
C ARG A 92 -8.02 -4.52 -1.79
N LEU A 93 -8.33 -5.80 -1.73
CA LEU A 93 -9.60 -6.33 -2.17
C LEU A 93 -10.74 -5.99 -1.18
N MET A 94 -10.47 -6.07 0.12
CA MET A 94 -11.51 -6.00 1.15
C MET A 94 -11.80 -4.59 1.66
N ALA A 95 -10.78 -3.74 1.80
CA ALA A 95 -10.94 -2.42 2.38
C ALA A 95 -11.93 -1.52 1.61
N PRO A 96 -11.97 -1.50 0.25
CA PRO A 96 -12.99 -0.75 -0.46
C PRO A 96 -14.42 -1.21 -0.15
N LEU A 97 -14.61 -2.50 0.15
CA LEU A 97 -15.92 -3.09 0.42
C LEU A 97 -16.44 -2.74 1.82
N SER A 98 -15.56 -2.52 2.80
CA SER A 98 -15.94 -2.11 4.17
C SER A 98 -16.32 -0.63 4.27
N HIS A 99 -15.94 0.17 3.28
CA HIS A 99 -16.17 1.62 3.27
C HIS A 99 -17.68 1.96 3.19
N PRO A 100 -18.18 3.00 3.88
CA PRO A 100 -19.60 3.35 3.86
C PRO A 100 -20.19 3.62 2.48
N LYS A 101 -19.37 4.07 1.51
CA LYS A 101 -19.78 4.32 0.12
C LYS A 101 -19.77 3.08 -0.79
N SER A 102 -19.48 1.88 -0.28
CA SER A 102 -19.36 0.66 -1.10
C SER A 102 -20.67 0.16 -1.70
N GLY A 103 -21.81 0.72 -1.30
CA GLY A 103 -23.15 0.24 -1.71
C GLY A 103 -23.59 -1.04 -0.99
N LEU A 104 -22.80 -1.60 -0.07
CA LEU A 104 -23.12 -2.86 0.62
C LEU A 104 -23.91 -2.68 1.92
N ARG A 105 -24.13 -1.44 2.37
CA ARG A 105 -24.85 -1.14 3.63
C ARG A 105 -26.38 -1.13 3.48
N GLU A 106 -26.90 -1.58 2.35
CA GLU A 106 -28.34 -1.75 2.14
C GLU A 106 -28.93 -2.87 3.02
N PRO A 107 -30.21 -2.78 3.43
CA PRO A 107 -30.88 -3.83 4.19
C PRO A 107 -30.79 -5.20 3.50
N GLY A 108 -30.52 -6.26 4.27
CA GLY A 108 -30.37 -7.63 3.78
C GLY A 108 -28.92 -8.06 3.49
N ASN A 109 -27.95 -7.14 3.56
CA ASN A 109 -26.52 -7.42 3.40
C ASN A 109 -25.75 -7.54 4.72
N GLU A 110 -26.42 -7.55 5.88
CA GLU A 110 -25.77 -7.45 7.20
C GLU A 110 -24.78 -8.59 7.44
N LYS A 111 -25.09 -9.80 6.96
CA LYS A 111 -24.19 -10.96 7.05
C LYS A 111 -22.93 -10.77 6.20
N LEU A 112 -23.09 -10.23 4.99
CA LEU A 112 -21.98 -9.97 4.07
C LEU A 112 -21.07 -8.87 4.62
N VAL A 113 -21.64 -7.77 5.12
CA VAL A 113 -20.87 -6.68 5.74
C VAL A 113 -20.04 -7.19 6.92
N LYS A 114 -20.62 -7.99 7.82
CA LYS A 114 -19.89 -8.60 8.94
C LYS A 114 -18.77 -9.54 8.47
N ALA A 115 -19.00 -10.32 7.40
CA ALA A 115 -17.97 -11.19 6.84
C ALA A 115 -16.81 -10.37 6.25
N ILE A 116 -17.12 -9.27 5.57
CA ILE A 116 -16.13 -8.35 5.02
C ILE A 116 -15.27 -7.73 6.12
N GLU A 117 -15.91 -7.17 7.16
CA GLU A 117 -15.21 -6.55 8.29
C GLU A 117 -14.34 -7.56 9.02
N PHE A 118 -14.85 -8.77 9.26
CA PHE A 118 -14.09 -9.86 9.88
C PHE A 118 -12.86 -10.25 9.05
N ASN A 119 -13.03 -10.49 7.75
CA ASN A 119 -11.92 -10.92 6.89
C ASN A 119 -10.90 -9.80 6.64
N LEU A 120 -11.35 -8.54 6.57
CA LEU A 120 -10.44 -7.39 6.52
C LEU A 120 -9.57 -7.33 7.78
N ASP A 121 -10.16 -7.47 8.98
CA ASP A 121 -9.41 -7.51 10.24
C ASP A 121 -8.36 -8.64 10.27
N TYR A 122 -8.70 -9.83 9.75
CA TYR A 122 -7.74 -10.93 9.61
C TYR A 122 -6.59 -10.57 8.67
N CYS A 123 -6.89 -9.97 7.52
CA CYS A 123 -5.86 -9.59 6.55
C CYS A 123 -4.94 -8.51 7.10
N SER A 124 -5.48 -7.52 7.80
CA SER A 124 -4.68 -6.49 8.46
C SER A 124 -3.82 -7.03 9.58
N LYS A 125 -4.35 -7.92 10.43
CA LYS A 125 -3.55 -8.57 11.47
C LYS A 125 -2.46 -9.46 10.90
N ALA A 126 -2.73 -10.18 9.82
CA ALA A 126 -1.75 -11.03 9.16
C ALA A 126 -0.64 -10.19 8.50
N LEU A 127 -0.99 -9.07 7.87
CA LEU A 127 -0.02 -8.12 7.33
C LEU A 127 0.84 -7.50 8.45
N ASP A 128 0.22 -7.05 9.53
CA ASP A 128 0.92 -6.51 10.70
C ASP A 128 1.85 -7.56 11.34
N ALA A 129 1.41 -8.82 11.43
CA ALA A 129 2.24 -9.92 11.91
C ALA A 129 3.44 -10.18 10.99
N LYS A 130 3.24 -10.14 9.66
CA LYS A 130 4.33 -10.27 8.68
C LYS A 130 5.39 -9.19 8.85
N TYR A 131 5.02 -8.00 9.32
CA TYR A 131 5.92 -6.87 9.52
C TYR A 131 6.13 -6.47 10.99
N ALA A 132 5.91 -7.40 11.93
CA ALA A 132 5.97 -7.11 13.37
C ALA A 132 7.35 -6.66 13.89
N ALA A 133 8.40 -6.84 13.09
CA ALA A 133 9.74 -6.34 13.39
C ALA A 133 9.88 -4.81 13.18
N ILE A 134 8.95 -4.19 12.44
CA ILE A 134 8.85 -2.75 12.24
C ILE A 134 7.86 -2.21 13.28
N LYS A 135 8.32 -1.39 14.24
CA LYS A 135 7.51 -0.99 15.40
C LYS A 135 7.32 0.53 15.49
N PRO A 136 6.14 1.01 15.90
CA PRO A 136 5.96 2.41 16.25
C PRO A 136 6.56 2.71 17.62
N GLY A 137 6.85 3.98 17.90
CA GLY A 137 7.29 4.44 19.22
C GLY A 137 8.68 3.94 19.62
N GLY A 138 8.99 3.97 20.92
CA GLY A 138 10.30 3.60 21.44
C GLY A 138 11.40 4.64 21.19
N CYS A 139 11.05 5.82 20.68
CA CYS A 139 11.97 6.94 20.58
C CYS A 139 12.23 7.54 21.98
N ALA A 140 13.50 7.61 22.37
CA ALA A 140 13.93 8.19 23.66
C ALA A 140 14.20 9.70 23.59
N LEU A 141 14.05 10.32 22.41
CA LEU A 141 14.27 11.74 22.19
C LEU A 141 12.93 12.48 22.07
N THR A 142 12.83 13.65 22.67
CA THR A 142 11.79 14.60 22.31
C THR A 142 12.13 15.19 20.94
N VAL A 143 11.25 14.98 19.96
CA VAL A 143 11.41 15.53 18.61
C VAL A 143 10.32 16.56 18.37
N ASP A 144 10.69 17.83 18.39
CA ASP A 144 9.74 18.93 18.26
C ASP A 144 8.94 18.85 16.95
N LYS A 145 7.63 19.04 17.06
CA LYS A 145 6.67 19.06 15.93
C LYS A 145 6.64 17.76 15.12
N ALA A 146 7.12 16.64 15.67
CA ALA A 146 6.94 15.34 15.05
C ALA A 146 5.46 14.94 15.02
N ILE A 147 5.04 14.43 13.88
CA ILE A 147 3.72 13.79 13.70
C ILE A 147 3.74 12.43 14.39
N ALA A 148 4.80 11.65 14.13
CA ALA A 148 5.04 10.35 14.75
C ALA A 148 6.53 10.08 14.86
N THR A 149 6.92 9.23 15.81
CA THR A 149 8.31 8.81 16.02
C THR A 149 8.43 7.31 16.22
N ALA A 150 9.59 6.76 15.88
CA ALA A 150 9.97 5.39 16.14
C ALA A 150 11.45 5.32 16.56
N ALA A 151 11.85 4.27 17.28
CA ALA A 151 13.25 3.97 17.53
C ALA A 151 14.01 3.80 16.21
N ALA A 152 15.21 4.37 16.09
CA ALA A 152 16.01 4.21 14.87
C ALA A 152 16.56 2.78 14.76
N PRO A 153 16.36 2.08 13.63
CA PRO A 153 17.04 0.83 13.34
C PRO A 153 18.56 1.02 13.35
N PRO A 154 19.36 0.00 13.71
CA PRO A 154 20.82 0.13 13.89
C PRO A 154 21.55 0.75 12.69
N ALA A 155 21.13 0.44 11.45
CA ALA A 155 21.76 0.97 10.24
C ALA A 155 21.56 2.49 10.06
N LEU A 156 20.57 3.07 10.74
CA LEU A 156 20.27 4.50 10.73
C LEU A 156 20.88 5.24 11.92
N VAL A 157 21.44 4.54 12.92
CA VAL A 157 22.05 5.18 14.10
C VAL A 157 23.46 5.68 13.76
N PRO A 158 23.73 6.99 13.80
CA PRO A 158 25.07 7.51 13.55
C PRO A 158 26.07 7.03 14.61
N LYS A 159 27.33 6.84 14.21
CA LYS A 159 28.40 6.46 15.13
C LYS A 159 28.56 7.51 16.23
N GLY A 160 28.57 7.07 17.49
CA GLY A 160 28.71 7.94 18.65
C GLY A 160 27.42 8.60 19.14
N ALA A 161 26.27 8.37 18.48
CA ALA A 161 24.98 8.81 18.98
C ALA A 161 24.59 8.03 20.24
N SER A 162 24.21 8.74 21.31
CA SER A 162 23.74 8.10 22.55
C SER A 162 22.26 7.67 22.49
N ALA A 163 21.51 8.24 21.54
CA ALA A 163 20.14 7.87 21.21
C ALA A 163 19.81 8.37 19.79
N ALA A 164 18.94 7.65 19.07
CA ALA A 164 18.47 8.04 17.75
C ALA A 164 17.03 7.57 17.51
N CYS A 165 16.29 8.36 16.76
CA CYS A 165 14.91 8.11 16.38
C CYS A 165 14.72 8.34 14.89
N VAL A 166 13.75 7.65 14.30
CA VAL A 166 13.14 8.06 13.03
C VAL A 166 11.91 8.91 13.38
N ALA A 167 11.75 10.03 12.70
CA ALA A 167 10.61 10.93 12.90
C ALA A 167 9.93 11.21 11.57
N LEU A 168 8.59 11.21 11.59
CA LEU A 168 7.75 11.77 10.55
C LEU A 168 7.46 13.20 10.95
N LEU A 169 7.94 14.15 10.16
CA LEU A 169 7.93 15.57 10.45
C LEU A 169 7.07 16.28 9.42
N ARG A 170 6.42 17.38 9.82
CA ARG A 170 5.78 18.26 8.83
C ARG A 170 6.85 18.79 7.87
N GLY A 171 6.57 18.75 6.57
CA GLY A 171 7.46 19.38 5.60
C GLY A 171 7.49 20.90 5.78
N VAL A 172 8.49 21.54 5.19
CA VAL A 172 8.64 22.99 5.21
C VAL A 172 8.16 23.54 3.88
N ARG A 173 7.23 24.50 3.92
CA ARG A 173 6.76 25.16 2.70
C ARG A 173 7.93 25.91 2.05
N PRO A 174 8.20 25.71 0.75
CA PRO A 174 9.16 26.56 0.06
C PRO A 174 8.68 28.02 0.09
N PRO A 175 9.60 29.02 0.05
CA PRO A 175 9.18 30.40 -0.06
C PRO A 175 8.29 30.57 -1.30
N ARG A 176 7.13 31.22 -1.14
CA ARG A 176 6.24 31.53 -2.27
C ARG A 176 7.03 32.28 -3.34
N SER A 177 7.00 31.80 -4.58
CA SER A 177 7.49 32.58 -5.71
C SER A 177 6.60 33.81 -5.90
N ALA A 178 7.19 34.93 -6.32
CA ALA A 178 6.46 36.19 -6.50
C ALA A 178 5.35 36.10 -7.58
N ASP A 179 5.46 35.11 -8.46
CA ASP A 179 4.54 34.86 -9.58
C ASP A 179 3.56 33.70 -9.30
N GLY A 180 3.54 33.15 -8.09
CA GLY A 180 2.69 32.03 -7.73
C GLY A 180 1.22 32.42 -7.63
N ASP A 181 0.35 31.62 -8.22
CA ASP A 181 -1.11 31.74 -8.06
C ASP A 181 -1.47 31.70 -6.56
N PRO A 182 -2.09 32.77 -6.01
CA PRO A 182 -2.43 32.84 -4.59
C PRO A 182 -3.40 31.74 -4.14
N ASP A 183 -4.14 31.14 -5.08
CA ASP A 183 -5.16 30.11 -4.83
C ASP A 183 -4.61 28.68 -4.89
N VAL A 184 -3.40 28.48 -5.40
CA VAL A 184 -2.72 27.18 -5.35
C VAL A 184 -2.17 26.97 -3.93
N GLN A 185 -2.84 26.12 -3.16
CA GLN A 185 -2.27 25.62 -1.93
C GLN A 185 -1.13 24.66 -2.25
N ASP A 186 0.11 25.11 -2.07
CA ASP A 186 1.27 24.23 -2.07
C ASP A 186 1.06 23.14 -1.00
N VAL A 187 0.78 21.92 -1.44
CA VAL A 187 0.72 20.76 -0.55
C VAL A 187 2.13 20.45 -0.10
N VAL A 188 2.35 20.48 1.21
CA VAL A 188 3.67 20.22 1.78
C VAL A 188 3.67 18.83 2.38
N CYS A 189 4.28 17.88 1.68
CA CYS A 189 4.39 16.51 2.15
C CYS A 189 5.24 16.40 3.42
N PRO A 190 4.84 15.56 4.40
CA PRO A 190 5.68 15.18 5.51
C PRO A 190 7.01 14.58 5.04
N VAL A 191 8.06 14.82 5.81
CA VAL A 191 9.39 14.27 5.57
C VAL A 191 9.74 13.26 6.65
N VAL A 192 10.44 12.20 6.26
CA VAL A 192 11.03 11.26 7.21
C VAL A 192 12.47 11.68 7.47
N ALA A 193 12.87 11.72 8.73
CA ALA A 193 14.22 12.06 9.13
C ALA A 193 14.73 11.12 10.24
N VAL A 194 16.04 10.92 10.28
CA VAL A 194 16.71 10.43 11.48
C VAL A 194 17.08 11.64 12.34
N VAL A 195 16.76 11.56 13.63
CA VAL A 195 17.09 12.56 14.64
C VAL A 195 17.89 11.86 15.74
N TRP A 196 19.03 12.40 16.14
CA TRP A 196 19.89 11.76 17.14
C TRP A 196 20.49 12.75 18.12
N LYS A 197 20.87 12.25 19.30
CA LYS A 197 21.64 13.02 20.28
C LYS A 197 23.13 12.88 20.00
N GLY A 198 23.71 13.93 19.42
CA GLY A 198 25.15 14.08 19.24
C GLY A 198 25.84 14.57 20.50
N ALA A 199 27.12 14.91 20.40
CA ALA A 199 27.94 15.31 21.55
C ALA A 199 27.49 16.63 22.21
N ARG A 200 26.87 17.54 21.44
CA ARG A 200 26.52 18.89 21.90
C ARG A 200 25.05 19.25 21.71
N ALA A 201 24.37 18.64 20.75
CA ALA A 201 23.00 19.00 20.37
C ALA A 201 22.25 17.80 19.80
N VAL A 202 20.94 17.98 19.63
CA VAL A 202 20.12 17.09 18.79
C VAL A 202 20.40 17.45 17.33
N GLU A 203 20.77 16.43 16.57
CA GLU A 203 21.10 16.54 15.14
C GLU A 203 20.03 15.83 14.31
N ARG A 204 19.95 16.17 13.02
CA ARG A 204 18.92 15.67 12.10
C ARG A 204 19.51 15.42 10.72
N LYS A 205 19.02 14.36 10.06
CA LYS A 205 19.27 14.05 8.65
C LYS A 205 17.98 13.57 8.01
N ASP A 206 17.57 14.24 6.94
CA ASP A 206 16.40 13.84 6.17
C ASP A 206 16.70 12.57 5.36
N LEU A 207 15.71 11.70 5.27
CA LEU A 207 15.73 10.48 4.49
C LEU A 207 14.86 10.71 3.24
N PRO A 208 15.45 11.10 2.09
CA PRO A 208 14.67 11.45 0.92
C PRO A 208 13.91 10.24 0.38
N ALA A 209 12.68 10.45 -0.08
CA ALA A 209 11.88 9.46 -0.80
C ALA A 209 11.52 10.04 -2.17
N GLY A 210 11.81 9.31 -3.25
CA GLY A 210 11.58 9.80 -4.62
C GLY A 210 10.16 9.52 -5.16
N THR A 211 9.42 8.63 -4.52
CA THR A 211 8.13 8.12 -5.00
C THR A 211 7.28 7.59 -3.83
N GLY A 212 6.00 7.32 -4.08
CA GLY A 212 5.09 6.72 -3.09
C GLY A 212 4.42 7.75 -2.19
N ALA A 213 3.78 7.31 -1.11
CA ALA A 213 2.98 8.17 -0.23
C ALA A 213 3.72 9.39 0.37
N LEU A 214 5.05 9.39 0.44
CA LEU A 214 5.85 10.52 0.91
C LEU A 214 6.11 11.58 -0.17
N ALA A 215 5.94 11.23 -1.45
CA ALA A 215 6.18 12.09 -2.60
C ALA A 215 4.90 12.36 -3.42
N ASP A 216 3.80 11.68 -3.12
CA ASP A 216 2.50 11.87 -3.77
C ASP A 216 1.72 13.00 -3.10
N GLU A 217 1.77 14.19 -3.71
CA GLU A 217 1.09 15.41 -3.25
C GLU A 217 -0.43 15.26 -3.12
N SER A 218 -1.03 14.24 -3.76
CA SER A 218 -2.47 13.99 -3.61
C SER A 218 -2.81 13.40 -2.24
N PHE A 219 -1.89 12.69 -1.59
CA PHE A 219 -2.23 11.86 -0.41
C PHE A 219 -1.29 12.02 0.78
N CYS A 220 -0.14 12.67 0.62
CA CYS A 220 0.90 12.73 1.64
C CYS A 220 0.52 13.53 2.91
N CYS A 221 -0.45 14.45 2.83
CA CYS A 221 -0.88 15.31 3.95
C CYS A 221 -1.54 14.55 5.11
N ASN A 222 -2.04 13.34 4.89
CA ASN A 222 -2.76 12.57 5.92
C ASN A 222 -1.91 11.51 6.61
N LEU A 223 -0.59 11.48 6.32
CA LEU A 223 0.32 10.58 7.01
C LEU A 223 0.39 10.96 8.49
N SER A 224 0.07 10.01 9.37
CA SER A 224 -0.14 10.23 10.79
C SER A 224 0.60 9.23 11.68
N ALA A 225 1.10 8.12 11.11
CA ALA A 225 1.80 7.10 11.86
C ALA A 225 3.12 6.71 11.18
N LEU A 226 4.07 6.32 12.02
CA LEU A 226 5.40 5.88 11.63
C LEU A 226 5.77 4.65 12.44
N ALA A 227 6.35 3.66 11.79
CA ALA A 227 7.05 2.55 12.41
C ALA A 227 8.40 2.34 11.71
N ALA A 228 9.40 1.90 12.45
CA ALA A 228 10.71 1.59 11.89
C ALA A 228 11.25 0.29 12.49
N GLY A 229 12.06 -0.44 11.73
CA GLY A 229 12.68 -1.67 12.22
C GLY A 229 13.64 -2.30 11.24
N THR A 230 14.15 -3.47 11.62
CA THR A 230 14.98 -4.32 10.75
C THR A 230 14.28 -5.64 10.54
N GLN A 231 14.10 -6.04 9.27
CA GLN A 231 13.48 -7.30 8.90
C GLN A 231 14.23 -7.94 7.74
N GLY A 232 14.61 -9.21 7.90
CA GLY A 232 15.39 -9.92 6.87
C GLY A 232 16.69 -9.19 6.50
N GLY A 233 17.33 -8.51 7.46
CA GLY A 233 18.53 -7.70 7.24
C GLY A 233 18.29 -6.32 6.61
N LYS A 234 17.05 -5.99 6.24
CA LYS A 234 16.69 -4.71 5.61
C LYS A 234 16.20 -3.72 6.66
N THR A 235 16.59 -2.46 6.52
CA THR A 235 16.03 -1.36 7.32
C THR A 235 14.76 -0.87 6.65
N LEU A 236 13.64 -1.02 7.35
CA LEU A 236 12.32 -0.71 6.82
C LEU A 236 11.66 0.41 7.64
N ILE A 237 10.95 1.28 6.92
CA ILE A 237 10.15 2.37 7.49
C ILE A 237 8.74 2.24 6.94
N ARG A 238 7.75 2.06 7.81
CA ARG A 238 6.34 2.03 7.44
C ARG A 238 5.71 3.36 7.82
N VAL A 239 5.06 4.00 6.86
CA VAL A 239 4.24 5.19 7.09
C VAL A 239 2.79 4.84 6.80
N ARG A 240 1.89 5.32 7.67
CA ARG A 240 0.46 5.14 7.49
C ARG A 240 -0.28 6.45 7.67
N GLY A 241 -1.44 6.55 7.07
CA GLY A 241 -2.33 7.69 7.15
C GLY A 241 -3.68 7.37 6.56
N GLN A 242 -4.70 8.16 6.88
CA GLN A 242 -5.99 8.05 6.23
C GLN A 242 -6.63 9.42 6.13
N GLY A 243 -7.26 9.70 4.99
CA GLY A 243 -8.06 10.90 4.82
C GLY A 243 -8.26 11.29 3.36
N LEU A 244 -8.90 12.44 3.19
CA LEU A 244 -9.22 13.03 1.90
C LEU A 244 -7.98 13.52 1.16
N ILE A 245 -8.06 13.57 -0.17
CA ILE A 245 -7.01 14.15 -1.02
C ILE A 245 -6.63 15.57 -0.52
N CYS A 246 -5.32 15.87 -0.54
CA CYS A 246 -4.74 17.05 0.13
C CYS A 246 -5.22 18.41 -0.39
N GLY A 247 -5.72 18.47 -1.63
CA GLY A 247 -6.27 19.67 -2.26
C GLY A 247 -7.78 19.86 -2.08
N GLY A 248 -8.43 19.04 -1.26
CA GLY A 248 -9.89 18.95 -1.23
C GLY A 248 -10.43 18.01 -2.30
N GLY A 249 -11.61 17.44 -2.05
CA GLY A 249 -12.20 16.37 -2.86
C GLY A 249 -12.92 15.35 -1.97
N ASP A 250 -13.60 14.42 -2.62
CA ASP A 250 -14.43 13.37 -1.98
C ASP A 250 -13.79 11.99 -2.00
N GLY A 251 -12.62 11.87 -2.64
CA GLY A 251 -11.76 10.68 -2.61
C GLY A 251 -11.09 10.51 -1.25
N ASP A 252 -11.33 9.36 -0.62
CA ASP A 252 -10.67 8.95 0.63
C ASP A 252 -9.62 7.87 0.31
N ARG A 253 -8.49 7.88 1.00
CA ARG A 253 -7.43 6.89 0.85
C ARG A 253 -6.86 6.52 2.21
N ALA A 254 -6.76 5.23 2.46
CA ALA A 254 -5.89 4.69 3.50
C ALA A 254 -4.51 4.47 2.89
N ASN A 255 -3.52 5.24 3.34
CA ASN A 255 -2.12 5.06 2.99
C ASN A 255 -1.47 4.04 3.92
N ASP A 256 -0.81 3.05 3.33
CA ASP A 256 0.05 2.13 4.06
C ASP A 256 1.21 1.75 3.16
N MET A 257 2.38 2.32 3.46
CA MET A 257 3.54 2.22 2.60
C MET A 257 4.76 1.83 3.42
N ILE A 258 5.45 0.77 2.99
CA ILE A 258 6.74 0.35 3.54
C ILE A 258 7.84 0.76 2.57
N TYR A 259 8.82 1.46 3.10
CA TYR A 259 10.04 1.85 2.40
C TYR A 259 11.21 1.04 2.91
N GLU A 260 12.13 0.72 2.01
CA GLU A 260 13.45 0.19 2.33
C GLU A 260 14.49 1.29 2.22
N TRP A 261 15.34 1.40 3.24
CA TRP A 261 16.52 2.27 3.19
C TRP A 261 17.66 1.57 2.44
N ASN A 262 18.11 2.17 1.35
CA ASN A 262 19.17 1.62 0.50
C ASN A 262 20.57 2.21 0.77
N GLY A 263 20.73 3.04 1.81
CA GLY A 263 21.96 3.75 2.12
C GLY A 263 21.98 5.22 1.73
N SER A 264 21.09 5.66 0.82
CA SER A 264 20.97 7.05 0.39
C SER A 264 19.55 7.60 0.39
N ALA A 265 18.55 6.77 0.09
CA ALA A 265 17.15 7.15 -0.02
C ALA A 265 16.21 6.03 0.46
N LEU A 266 14.96 6.42 0.72
CA LEU A 266 13.83 5.53 0.95
C LEU A 266 13.22 5.14 -0.40
N ALA A 267 13.32 3.86 -0.74
CA ALA A 267 12.68 3.28 -1.92
C ALA A 267 11.41 2.53 -1.51
N PRO A 268 10.29 2.67 -2.24
CA PRO A 268 9.11 1.83 -1.99
C PRO A 268 9.45 0.34 -2.05
N ALA A 269 9.15 -0.37 -0.97
CA ALA A 269 9.29 -1.82 -0.89
C ALA A 269 7.92 -2.52 -0.94
N LEU A 270 6.90 -1.87 -0.39
CA LEU A 270 5.53 -2.36 -0.43
C LEU A 270 4.55 -1.19 -0.38
N ASP A 271 3.57 -1.21 -1.28
CA ASP A 271 2.38 -0.36 -1.20
C ASP A 271 1.19 -1.23 -0.83
N ALA A 272 0.63 -1.02 0.35
CA ALA A 272 -0.62 -1.61 0.83
C ALA A 272 -1.74 -0.55 0.88
N SER A 273 -1.53 0.62 0.27
CA SER A 273 -2.53 1.68 0.26
C SER A 273 -3.77 1.27 -0.50
N VAL A 274 -4.91 1.79 -0.05
CA VAL A 274 -6.25 1.52 -0.58
C VAL A 274 -6.94 2.84 -0.87
N THR A 275 -7.48 2.98 -2.08
CA THR A 275 -8.35 4.10 -2.45
C THR A 275 -9.81 3.68 -2.33
N PHE A 276 -10.59 4.49 -1.63
CA PHE A 276 -12.03 4.35 -1.54
C PHE A 276 -12.65 5.23 -2.65
N ARG A 277 -13.41 4.61 -3.55
CA ARG A 277 -14.18 5.30 -4.59
C ARG A 277 -15.66 5.08 -4.33
#